data_AF-A0A520AC30-F1
#
_entry.id   AF-A0A520AC30-F1
#
_cell.length_a   1.000
_cell.length_b   1.000
_cell.length_c   1.000
_cell.angle_alpha   90.00
_cell.angle_beta   90.00
_cell.angle_gamma   90.00
#
_symmetry.space_group_name_H-M   'P 1'
#
loop_
_entity.id
_entity.type
_entity.pdbx_description
1 polymer ?
#
loop_
_entity_poly.entity_id
_entity_poly.type
_entity_poly.pdbx_seq_one_letter_code
_entity_poly.pdbx_strand_id
1 'polypeptide(L)'
;MNVDTLSIARDLKATELPAAQAEAIAAAIGRSVTDGVATKADIQLMEERLSARLESAKTQLLTWLMGVIVATAGILIAVLKL
;
A
#
# COMPACT_ATOMS: atom_id res chain seq x y z
N MET A 1 0.86 11.86 10.96
CA MET A 1 1.82 12.52 11.88
C MET A 1 1.62 14.00 11.66
N ASN A 2 1.27 14.78 12.69
CA ASN A 2 1.00 16.22 12.51
C ASN A 2 2.27 17.00 12.86
N VAL A 3 2.86 17.70 11.89
CA VAL A 3 4.05 18.52 12.12
C VAL A 3 3.59 19.90 12.53
N ASP A 4 3.93 20.32 13.76
CA ASP A 4 3.62 21.66 14.24
C ASP A 4 4.55 22.70 13.60
N THR A 5 4.12 23.15 12.43
CA THR A 5 4.83 24.13 11.60
C THR A 5 4.96 25.48 12.32
N LEU A 6 4.04 25.79 13.24
CA LEU A 6 4.06 27.05 14.01
C LEU A 6 5.13 27.02 15.10
N SER A 7 5.30 25.88 15.78
CA SER A 7 6.41 25.68 16.72
C SER A 7 7.76 25.80 16.02
N ILE A 8 7.92 25.15 14.87
CA ILE A 8 9.18 25.21 14.09
C ILE A 8 9.49 26.65 13.65
N ALA A 9 8.50 27.39 13.16
CA ALA A 9 8.70 28.80 12.77
C ALA A 9 9.07 29.68 13.97
N ARG A 10 8.54 29.39 15.17
CA ARG A 10 8.91 30.11 16.41
C ARG A 10 10.33 29.80 16.84
N ASP A 11 10.74 28.54 16.80
CA ASP A 11 12.10 28.13 17.14
C ASP A 11 13.12 28.74 16.19
N LEU A 12 12.81 28.80 14.88
CA LEU A 12 13.65 29.46 13.88
C LEU A 12 13.73 30.99 14.10
N LYS A 13 12.63 31.64 14.48
CA LYS A 13 12.67 33.08 14.85
C LYS A 13 13.55 33.32 16.08
N ALA A 14 13.58 32.39 17.04
CA ALA A 14 14.43 32.48 18.23
C ALA A 14 15.93 32.39 17.91
N THR A 15 16.31 31.88 16.72
CA THR A 15 17.69 31.87 16.22
C THR A 15 18.01 33.07 15.32
N GLU A 16 17.27 34.17 15.47
CA GLU A 16 17.43 35.42 14.70
C GLU A 16 17.12 35.29 13.19
N LEU A 17 16.47 34.20 12.73
CA LEU A 17 16.02 34.14 11.34
C LEU A 17 14.88 35.14 11.10
N PRO A 18 14.88 35.85 9.96
CA PRO A 18 13.78 36.72 9.56
C PRO A 18 12.46 35.94 9.51
N ALA A 19 11.39 36.58 9.98
CA ALA A 19 10.08 35.95 10.13
C ALA A 19 9.57 35.25 8.86
N ALA A 20 9.75 35.91 7.71
CA ALA A 20 9.36 35.36 6.41
C ALA A 20 10.16 34.11 6.03
N GLN A 21 11.45 34.03 6.37
CA GLN A 21 12.27 32.84 6.11
C GLN A 21 11.93 31.70 7.07
N ALA A 22 11.75 32.00 8.35
CA ALA A 22 11.36 31.01 9.35
C ALA A 22 10.03 30.33 8.98
N GLU A 23 9.04 31.11 8.54
CA GLU A 23 7.74 30.59 8.08
C GLU A 23 7.86 29.80 6.77
N ALA A 24 8.65 30.28 5.81
CA ALA A 24 8.88 29.57 4.55
C ALA A 24 9.57 28.21 4.75
N ILE A 25 10.57 28.15 5.63
CA ILE A 25 11.30 26.93 5.97
C ILE A 25 10.37 25.96 6.70
N ALA A 26 9.63 26.43 7.70
CA ALA A 26 8.69 25.59 8.42
C ALA A 26 7.62 25.02 7.46
N ALA A 27 7.04 25.86 6.59
CA ALA A 27 6.06 25.43 5.60
C ALA A 27 6.63 24.41 4.59
N ALA A 28 7.89 24.57 4.18
CA ALA A 28 8.56 23.59 3.34
C ALA A 28 8.71 22.25 4.07
N ILE A 29 9.16 22.24 5.32
CA ILE A 29 9.29 21.02 6.14
C ILE A 29 7.93 20.34 6.33
N GLY A 30 6.88 21.10 6.65
CA GLY A 30 5.52 20.57 6.78
C GLY A 30 5.02 19.88 5.51
N ARG A 31 5.23 20.51 4.35
CA ARG A 31 4.88 19.90 3.05
C ARG A 31 5.69 18.64 2.77
N SER A 32 7.02 18.69 2.91
CA SER A 32 7.90 17.54 2.65
C SER A 32 7.55 16.32 3.50
N VAL A 33 7.20 16.52 4.78
CA VAL A 33 6.81 15.43 5.68
C VAL A 33 5.41 14.91 5.36
N THR A 34 4.52 15.74 4.82
CA THR A 34 3.19 15.30 4.41
C THR A 34 3.23 14.52 3.09
N ASP A 35 4.06 14.96 2.14
CA ASP A 35 4.17 14.35 0.80
C ASP A 35 5.05 13.10 0.77
N GLY A 36 6.03 12.99 1.68
CA GLY A 36 7.01 11.89 1.70
C GLY A 36 6.61 10.68 2.56
N VAL A 37 5.50 10.74 3.29
CA VAL A 37 5.08 9.68 4.20
C VAL A 37 3.92 8.93 3.57
N ALA A 38 4.12 7.63 3.30
CA ALA A 38 3.03 6.73 2.92
C ALA A 38 1.89 6.90 3.94
N THR A 39 0.77 7.41 3.49
CA THR A 39 -0.35 7.71 4.37
C THR A 39 -0.94 6.41 4.87
N LYS A 40 -1.67 6.44 5.99
CA LYS A 40 -2.44 5.26 6.45
C LYS A 40 -3.39 4.76 5.35
N ALA A 41 -3.89 5.67 4.51
CA ALA A 41 -4.74 5.32 3.37
C ALA A 41 -3.97 4.54 2.29
N ASP A 42 -2.71 4.90 2.01
CA ASP A 42 -1.87 4.17 1.06
C ASP A 42 -1.58 2.74 1.54
N ILE A 43 -1.35 2.57 2.84
CA ILE A 43 -1.16 1.25 3.46
C ILE A 43 -2.44 0.43 3.36
N GLN A 44 -3.59 1.00 3.72
CA GLN A 44 -4.88 0.30 3.61
C GLN A 44 -5.20 -0.10 2.17
N LEU A 45 -4.99 0.80 1.21
CA LEU A 45 -5.16 0.50 -0.22
C LEU A 45 -4.22 -0.62 -0.68
N MET A 46 -3.01 -0.66 -0.16
CA MET A 46 -2.05 -1.72 -0.46
C MET A 46 -2.48 -3.06 0.14
N GLU A 47 -2.95 -3.09 1.39
CA GLU A 47 -3.50 -4.28 2.04
C GLU A 47 -4.72 -4.84 1.30
N GLU A 48 -5.64 -3.97 0.88
CA GLU A 48 -6.81 -4.35 0.08
C GLU A 48 -6.39 -4.95 -1.27
N ARG A 49 -5.45 -4.31 -1.97
CA ARG A 49 -4.91 -4.82 -3.24
C ARG A 49 -4.22 -6.17 -3.08
N LEU A 50 -3.45 -6.35 -2.02
CA LEU A 50 -2.79 -7.63 -1.72
C LEU A 50 -3.83 -8.72 -1.44
N SER A 51 -4.84 -8.41 -0.61
CA SER A 51 -5.93 -9.33 -0.28
C SER A 51 -6.71 -9.77 -1.51
N ALA A 52 -7.05 -8.83 -2.39
CA ALA A 52 -7.73 -9.11 -3.65
C ALA A 52 -6.89 -10.00 -4.58
N ARG A 53 -5.59 -9.73 -4.70
CA ARG A 53 -4.67 -10.56 -5.50
C ARG A 53 -4.52 -11.97 -4.94
N LEU A 54 -4.47 -12.10 -3.61
CA LEU A 54 -4.39 -13.39 -2.94
C LEU A 54 -5.65 -14.22 -3.19
N GLU A 55 -6.83 -13.61 -3.05
CA GLU A 55 -8.09 -14.31 -3.30
C GLU A 55 -8.20 -14.72 -4.78
N SER A 56 -7.85 -13.83 -5.71
CA SER A 56 -7.81 -14.15 -7.14
C SER A 56 -6.86 -15.32 -7.45
N ALA A 57 -5.66 -15.34 -6.86
CA ALA A 57 -4.71 -16.43 -7.05
C ALA A 57 -5.23 -17.76 -6.48
N LYS A 58 -5.86 -17.71 -5.30
CA LYS A 58 -6.50 -18.87 -4.67
C LYS A 58 -7.64 -19.42 -5.54
N THR A 59 -8.52 -18.57 -6.06
CA THR A 59 -9.59 -18.99 -6.98
C THR A 59 -9.02 -19.63 -8.23
N GLN A 60 -8.01 -19.01 -8.84
CA GLN A 60 -7.38 -19.55 -10.06
C GLN A 60 -6.74 -20.92 -9.81
N LEU A 61 -6.08 -21.11 -8.67
CA LEU A 61 -5.52 -22.40 -8.27
C LEU A 61 -6.62 -23.46 -8.09
N LEU A 62 -7.72 -23.11 -7.40
CA LEU A 62 -8.85 -24.02 -7.22
C LEU A 62 -9.48 -24.42 -8.55
N THR A 63 -9.66 -23.46 -9.47
CA THR A 63 -10.18 -23.75 -10.82
C THR A 63 -9.27 -24.71 -11.58
N TRP A 64 -7.95 -24.49 -11.53
CA TRP A 64 -6.99 -25.40 -12.15
C TRP A 64 -6.99 -26.79 -11.54
N LEU A 65 -7.03 -26.89 -10.20
CA LEU A 65 -7.09 -28.17 -9.50
C LEU A 65 -8.36 -28.95 -9.87
N MET A 66 -9.51 -28.29 -9.94
CA MET A 66 -10.75 -28.92 -10.38
C MET A 66 -10.64 -29.43 -11.82
N GLY A 67 -10.04 -28.65 -12.72
CA GLY A 67 -9.78 -29.07 -14.09
C GLY A 67 -8.91 -30.32 -14.17
N VAL A 68 -7.83 -30.39 -13.38
CA VAL A 68 -6.94 -31.56 -13.31
C VAL A 68 -7.67 -32.79 -12.75
N ILE A 69 -8.49 -32.64 -11.72
CA ILE A 69 -9.27 -33.75 -11.14
C ILE A 69 -10.25 -34.31 -12.18
N VAL A 70 -10.99 -33.44 -12.87
CA VAL A 70 -11.95 -33.87 -13.89
C VAL A 70 -11.24 -34.56 -15.06
N ALA A 71 -10.10 -34.01 -15.50
CA ALA A 71 -9.31 -34.62 -16.57
C ALA A 71 -8.78 -36.01 -16.18
N THR A 72 -8.19 -36.15 -15.00
CA THR A 72 -7.65 -37.43 -14.52
C THR A 72 -8.75 -38.48 -14.30
N ALA A 73 -9.92 -38.08 -13.77
CA ALA A 73 -11.07 -38.96 -13.66
C ALA A 73 -11.58 -39.44 -15.04
N GLY A 74 -11.65 -38.53 -16.02
CA GLY A 74 -12.04 -38.87 -17.39
C GLY A 74 -11.06 -39.86 -18.04
N ILE A 75 -9.76 -39.67 -17.86
CA ILE A 75 -8.72 -40.58 -18.35
C ILE A 75 -8.88 -41.96 -17.72
N LEU A 76 -9.07 -42.04 -16.39
CA LEU A 76 -9.27 -43.32 -15.70
C LEU A 76 -10.48 -44.09 -16.22
N ILE A 77 -11.61 -43.41 -16.44
CA ILE A 77 -12.82 -44.04 -17.00
C ILE A 77 -12.57 -44.53 -18.43
N ALA A 78 -11.85 -43.76 -19.25
CA ALA A 78 -11.52 -44.16 -20.61
C ALA A 78 -10.64 -45.41 -20.64
N VAL A 79 -9.65 -45.51 -19.74
CA VAL A 79 -8.77 -46.68 -19.61
C VAL A 79 -9.54 -47.91 -19.12
N LEU A 80 -10.48 -47.76 -18.17
CA LEU A 80 -11.29 -48.89 -17.68
C LEU A 80 -12.28 -49.44 -18.71
N LYS A 81 -12.68 -48.61 -19.69
CA LYS A 81 -13.59 -49.00 -20.78
C LYS A 81 -12.87 -49.55 -22.02
N LEU A 82 -11.54 -49.50 -22.06
CA LEU A 82 -10.71 -50.04 -23.14
C LEU A 82 -10.43 -51.53 -22.92
#